data_AF-A0A9P8IAD1-F1
#
_entry.id   AF-A0A9P8IAD1-F1
#
_cell.length_a   1.000
_cell.length_b   1.000
_cell.length_c   1.000
_cell.angle_alpha   90.00
_cell.angle_beta   90.00
_cell.angle_gamma   90.00
#
_symmetry.space_group_name_H-M   'P 1'
#
loop_
_entity.id
_entity.type
_entity.pdbx_description
1 polymer ?
#
loop_
_entity_poly.entity_id
_entity_poly.type
_entity_poly.pdbx_seq_one_letter_code
_entity_poly.pdbx_strand_id
1 'polypeptide(L)'
;MGFSMRLLRIPRPRRFLYFLSLRTGTELIILTLLLNKISGFYGLLAILTGLRLSPLQLSMYVYSLFALVLAGYLTPHLRRQSPIHVLSLAWLYVLDTVVNAIYTATFAVNWFLVIGQHQHGPAGIGNGAKTMGDTAGFTSPKFNVSKVDVVASPNGGVTHGQEAVAIGSGAGPGFGHAILEPESVTSISIILMLWGLRIYFVFVIMSYARSVLRQHVYSTSSSSGFHRRTSNGDNDLDDPYHDTVVENPFGI
;
A
#
# COMPACT_ATOMS: atom_id res chain seq x y z
N MET A 1 14.54 -20.46 -27.06
CA MET A 1 14.17 -19.23 -26.32
C MET A 1 13.69 -19.62 -24.92
N GLY A 2 14.57 -19.62 -23.91
CA GLY A 2 14.27 -20.19 -22.59
C GLY A 2 14.78 -19.38 -21.39
N PHE A 3 15.04 -18.07 -21.58
CA PHE A 3 15.69 -17.24 -20.56
C PHE A 3 14.74 -16.47 -19.62
N SER A 4 13.42 -16.57 -19.77
CA SER A 4 12.50 -15.58 -19.18
C SER A 4 11.64 -16.03 -17.97
N MET A 5 11.89 -17.21 -17.38
CA MET A 5 11.12 -17.65 -16.18
C MET A 5 11.94 -17.79 -14.89
N ARG A 6 13.27 -17.72 -14.95
CA ARG A 6 14.11 -17.78 -13.74
C ARG A 6 14.37 -16.41 -13.11
N LEU A 7 14.34 -15.33 -13.90
CA LEU A 7 14.54 -13.95 -13.40
C LEU A 7 13.31 -13.40 -12.66
N LEU A 8 12.12 -13.92 -12.95
CA LEU A 8 10.87 -13.65 -12.22
C LEU A 8 10.64 -14.63 -11.05
N ARG A 9 11.70 -15.23 -10.48
CA ARG A 9 11.63 -15.79 -9.13
C ARG A 9 11.57 -14.62 -8.14
N ILE A 10 10.39 -14.01 -8.06
CA ILE A 10 10.05 -13.00 -7.06
C ILE A 10 10.52 -13.54 -5.70
N PRO A 11 11.44 -12.83 -4.99
CA PRO A 11 11.99 -13.29 -3.73
C PRO A 11 10.84 -13.53 -2.75
N ARG A 12 10.78 -14.74 -2.21
CA ARG A 12 9.68 -15.17 -1.33
C ARG A 12 10.12 -15.02 0.13
N PRO A 13 9.57 -14.06 0.87
CA PRO A 13 9.81 -14.02 2.31
C PRO A 13 9.22 -15.28 2.94
N ARG A 14 10.05 -16.07 3.62
CA ARG A 14 9.63 -17.24 4.41
C ARG A 14 9.27 -16.88 5.86
N ARG A 15 9.72 -15.71 6.31
CA ARG A 15 9.47 -15.14 7.63
C ARG A 15 9.22 -13.64 7.48
N PHE A 16 8.38 -13.08 8.35
CA PHE A 16 8.18 -11.63 8.43
C PHE A 16 9.29 -11.03 9.30
N LEU A 17 10.00 -10.03 8.77
CA LEU A 17 11.15 -9.40 9.44
C LEU A 17 12.18 -10.41 9.99
N TYR A 18 12.37 -11.55 9.31
CA TYR A 18 13.24 -12.67 9.71
C TYR A 18 12.92 -13.41 11.02
N PHE A 19 12.17 -12.81 11.95
CA PHE A 19 11.88 -13.36 13.28
C PHE A 19 10.44 -13.86 13.45
N LEU A 20 9.47 -13.27 12.73
CA LEU A 20 8.04 -13.55 12.91
C LEU A 20 7.51 -14.54 11.88
N SER A 21 6.47 -15.29 12.26
CA SER A 21 5.76 -16.16 11.34
C SER A 21 5.06 -15.33 10.24
N LEU A 22 4.95 -15.88 9.03
CA LEU A 22 4.23 -15.23 7.92
C LEU A 22 2.78 -14.88 8.27
N ARG A 23 2.13 -15.73 9.07
CA ARG A 23 0.76 -15.48 9.56
C ARG A 23 0.72 -14.26 10.46
N THR A 24 1.55 -14.24 11.51
CA THR A 24 1.61 -13.12 12.45
C THR A 24 1.97 -11.83 11.73
N GLY A 25 2.94 -11.87 10.82
CA GLY A 25 3.29 -10.72 9.99
C GLY A 25 2.13 -10.23 9.14
N THR A 26 1.40 -11.13 8.49
CA THR A 26 0.21 -10.78 7.70
C THR A 26 -0.87 -10.15 8.58
N GLU A 27 -1.15 -10.71 9.76
CA GLU A 27 -2.10 -10.14 10.71
C GLU A 27 -1.69 -8.72 11.14
N LEU A 28 -0.42 -8.48 11.45
CA LEU A 28 0.09 -7.15 11.79
C LEU A 28 -0.01 -6.14 10.64
N ILE A 29 0.30 -6.56 9.42
CA ILE A 29 0.18 -5.70 8.24
C ILE A 29 -1.29 -5.33 8.00
N ILE A 30 -2.22 -6.27 8.12
CA ILE A 30 -3.65 -6.02 7.93
C ILE A 30 -4.22 -5.15 9.07
N LEU A 31 -3.75 -5.33 10.31
CA LEU A 31 -4.09 -4.41 11.40
C LEU A 31 -3.58 -2.99 11.13
N THR A 32 -2.37 -2.87 10.59
CA THR A 32 -1.81 -1.57 10.19
C THR A 32 -2.61 -0.93 9.05
N LEU A 33 -3.07 -1.73 8.08
CA LEU A 33 -4.00 -1.28 7.04
C LEU A 33 -5.29 -0.74 7.66
N LEU A 34 -5.93 -1.49 8.56
CA LEU A 34 -7.18 -1.08 9.21
C LEU A 34 -7.00 0.23 10.00
N LEU A 35 -5.94 0.34 10.80
CA LEU A 35 -5.63 1.56 11.53
C LEU A 35 -5.46 2.75 10.59
N ASN A 36 -4.70 2.59 9.50
CA ASN A 36 -4.53 3.63 8.49
C ASN A 36 -5.87 4.07 7.88
N LYS A 37 -6.78 3.12 7.62
CA LYS A 37 -8.12 3.42 7.08
C LYS A 37 -9.04 4.12 8.08
N ILE A 38 -8.96 3.74 9.37
CA ILE A 38 -9.70 4.41 10.46
C ILE A 38 -9.18 5.84 10.66
N SER A 39 -7.88 6.09 10.57
CA SER A 39 -7.33 7.44 10.58
C SER A 39 -7.86 8.28 9.41
N GLY A 40 -8.02 7.68 8.23
CA GLY A 40 -8.68 8.32 7.09
C GLY A 40 -10.15 8.67 7.36
N PHE A 41 -10.89 7.83 8.09
CA PHE A 41 -12.27 8.11 8.50
C PHE A 41 -12.36 9.34 9.41
N TYR A 42 -11.41 9.53 10.33
CA TYR A 42 -11.33 10.75 11.15
C TYR A 42 -11.17 12.01 10.27
N GLY A 43 -10.45 11.92 9.15
CA GLY A 43 -10.34 13.01 8.17
C GLY A 43 -11.68 13.42 7.55
N LEU A 44 -12.65 12.49 7.45
CA LEU A 44 -13.99 12.78 6.97
C LEU A 44 -14.83 13.56 8.00
N LEU A 45 -14.56 13.39 9.31
CA LEU A 45 -15.21 14.16 10.37
C LEU A 45 -14.84 15.66 10.31
N ALA A 46 -13.72 16.02 9.68
CA ALA A 46 -13.35 17.42 9.45
C ALA A 46 -14.40 18.20 8.61
N ILE A 47 -15.20 17.50 7.80
CA ILE A 47 -16.33 18.12 7.10
C ILE A 47 -17.36 18.65 8.10
N LEU A 48 -17.62 17.90 9.18
CA LEU A 48 -18.58 18.28 10.21
C LEU A 48 -18.12 19.48 11.03
N THR A 49 -16.81 19.70 11.13
CA THR A 49 -16.23 20.87 11.79
C THR A 49 -16.17 22.10 10.87
N GLY A 50 -16.74 22.02 9.66
CA GLY A 50 -16.81 23.13 8.70
C GLY A 50 -15.63 23.22 7.72
N LEU A 51 -14.74 22.21 7.67
CA LEU A 51 -13.63 22.21 6.72
C LEU A 51 -14.15 21.89 5.31
N ARG A 52 -13.86 22.78 4.35
CA ARG A 52 -14.21 22.56 2.94
C ARG A 52 -13.16 21.69 2.26
N LEU A 53 -13.47 20.41 2.07
CA LEU A 53 -12.58 19.47 1.38
C LEU A 53 -12.66 19.62 -0.15
N SER A 54 -11.51 19.46 -0.82
CA SER A 54 -11.46 19.33 -2.28
C SER A 54 -12.18 18.04 -2.73
N PRO A 55 -12.84 18.00 -3.90
CA PRO A 55 -13.44 16.79 -4.45
C PRO A 55 -12.48 15.59 -4.54
N LEU A 56 -11.20 15.85 -4.85
CA LEU A 56 -10.15 14.82 -4.89
C LEU A 56 -9.85 14.24 -3.50
N GLN A 57 -9.87 15.08 -2.46
CA GLN A 57 -9.65 14.64 -1.10
C GLN A 57 -10.86 13.85 -0.58
N LEU A 58 -12.07 14.27 -0.94
CA LEU A 58 -13.29 13.54 -0.65
C LEU A 58 -13.30 12.16 -1.30
N SER A 59 -12.93 12.04 -2.58
CA SER A 59 -12.89 10.75 -3.27
C SER A 59 -11.90 9.77 -2.63
N MET A 60 -10.76 10.28 -2.15
CA MET A 60 -9.78 9.48 -1.39
C MET A 60 -10.38 8.94 -0.09
N TYR A 61 -11.09 9.77 0.67
CA TYR A 61 -11.73 9.34 1.91
C TYR A 61 -12.89 8.35 1.68
N VAL A 62 -13.72 8.57 0.66
CA VAL A 62 -14.81 7.65 0.30
C VAL A 62 -14.25 6.28 -0.11
N TYR A 63 -13.20 6.25 -0.94
CA TYR A 63 -12.50 5.01 -1.26
C TYR A 63 -11.95 4.32 0.00
N SER A 64 -11.34 5.10 0.90
CA SER A 64 -10.80 4.59 2.16
C SER A 64 -11.88 3.95 3.03
N LEU A 65 -13.09 4.51 3.06
CA LEU A 65 -14.23 3.94 3.78
C LEU A 65 -14.69 2.61 3.18
N PHE A 66 -14.80 2.54 1.85
CA PHE A 66 -15.12 1.27 1.17
C PHE A 66 -14.07 0.20 1.46
N ALA A 67 -12.78 0.55 1.34
CA ALA A 67 -11.67 -0.35 1.65
C ALA A 67 -11.67 -0.78 3.13
N LEU A 68 -12.05 0.10 4.06
CA LEU A 68 -12.19 -0.21 5.49
C LEU A 68 -13.25 -1.29 5.74
N VAL A 69 -14.46 -1.09 5.19
CA VAL A 69 -15.56 -2.04 5.36
C VAL A 69 -15.19 -3.41 4.79
N LEU A 70 -14.62 -3.43 3.59
CA LEU A 70 -14.21 -4.66 2.93
C LEU A 70 -13.06 -5.35 3.68
N ALA A 71 -12.04 -4.62 4.12
CA ALA A 71 -10.96 -5.17 4.94
C ALA A 71 -11.47 -5.70 6.29
N GLY A 72 -12.38 -4.98 6.95
CA GLY A 72 -13.02 -5.40 8.20
C GLY A 72 -13.81 -6.70 8.05
N TYR A 73 -14.51 -6.88 6.92
CA TYR A 73 -15.22 -8.11 6.60
C TYR A 73 -14.27 -9.30 6.32
N LEU A 74 -13.16 -9.07 5.62
CA LEU A 74 -12.23 -10.14 5.23
C LEU A 74 -11.26 -10.53 6.36
N THR A 75 -10.95 -9.63 7.29
CA THR A 75 -9.95 -9.84 8.34
C THR A 75 -10.23 -11.05 9.25
N PRO A 76 -11.47 -11.31 9.74
CA PRO A 76 -11.78 -12.50 10.53
C PRO A 76 -11.48 -13.81 9.80
N HIS A 77 -11.60 -13.82 8.48
CA HIS A 77 -11.33 -15.00 7.64
C HIS A 77 -9.84 -15.35 7.54
N LEU A 78 -8.96 -14.39 7.87
CA LEU A 78 -7.52 -14.62 7.94
C LEU A 78 -7.17 -15.66 9.01
N ARG A 79 -7.87 -15.64 10.16
CA ARG A 79 -7.68 -16.63 11.24
C ARG A 79 -8.24 -18.00 10.90
N ARG A 80 -9.30 -18.04 10.07
CA ARG A 80 -9.93 -19.29 9.59
C ARG A 80 -9.19 -19.91 8.40
N GLN A 81 -8.17 -19.24 7.87
CA GLN A 81 -7.36 -19.71 6.73
C GLN A 81 -8.19 -20.10 5.50
N SER A 82 -9.35 -19.47 5.30
CA SER A 82 -10.18 -19.78 4.14
C SER A 82 -9.49 -19.28 2.85
N PRO A 83 -9.15 -20.15 1.89
CA PRO A 83 -8.21 -19.82 0.81
C PRO A 83 -8.64 -18.63 -0.04
N ILE A 84 -9.93 -18.58 -0.39
CA ILE A 84 -10.45 -17.54 -1.28
C ILE A 84 -10.48 -16.18 -0.59
N HIS A 85 -10.94 -16.09 0.66
CA HIS A 85 -10.99 -14.81 1.38
C HIS A 85 -9.58 -14.28 1.67
N VAL A 86 -8.62 -15.15 2.00
CA VAL A 86 -7.23 -14.73 2.22
C VAL A 86 -6.60 -14.21 0.92
N LEU A 87 -6.91 -14.86 -0.22
CA LEU A 87 -6.46 -14.39 -1.53
C LEU A 87 -7.11 -13.05 -1.91
N SER A 88 -8.41 -12.89 -1.67
CA SER A 88 -9.11 -11.63 -1.89
C SER A 88 -8.55 -10.50 -1.02
N LEU A 89 -8.19 -10.78 0.24
CA LEU A 89 -7.57 -9.80 1.14
C LEU A 89 -6.18 -9.39 0.64
N ALA A 90 -5.41 -10.33 0.09
CA ALA A 90 -4.11 -10.04 -0.50
C ALA A 90 -4.23 -9.12 -1.72
N TRP A 91 -5.17 -9.40 -2.61
CA TRP A 91 -5.45 -8.54 -3.76
C TRP A 91 -6.00 -7.17 -3.35
N LEU A 92 -6.84 -7.11 -2.33
CA LEU A 92 -7.30 -5.85 -1.75
C LEU A 92 -6.12 -5.01 -1.27
N TYR A 93 -5.14 -5.60 -0.59
CA TYR A 93 -3.95 -4.88 -0.14
C TYR A 93 -3.09 -4.37 -1.31
N VAL A 94 -2.95 -5.16 -2.38
CA VAL A 94 -2.23 -4.77 -3.59
C VAL A 94 -2.93 -3.58 -4.26
N LEU A 95 -4.24 -3.69 -4.50
CA LEU A 95 -5.04 -2.62 -5.09
C LEU A 95 -5.00 -1.36 -4.22
N ASP A 96 -5.13 -1.52 -2.91
CA ASP A 96 -5.00 -0.41 -1.97
C ASP A 96 -3.65 0.29 -2.07
N THR A 97 -2.57 -0.47 -2.20
CA THR A 97 -1.23 0.10 -2.37
C THR A 97 -1.16 0.94 -3.65
N VAL A 98 -1.66 0.43 -4.78
CA VAL A 98 -1.68 1.15 -6.06
C VAL A 98 -2.52 2.42 -5.99
N VAL A 99 -3.73 2.34 -5.43
CA VAL A 99 -4.63 3.50 -5.31
C VAL A 99 -4.01 4.57 -4.42
N ASN A 100 -3.40 4.19 -3.29
CA ASN A 100 -2.67 5.16 -2.46
C ASN A 100 -1.45 5.74 -3.18
N ALA A 101 -0.78 4.98 -4.07
CA ALA A 101 0.30 5.52 -4.91
C ALA A 101 -0.18 6.66 -5.79
N ILE A 102 -1.31 6.46 -6.46
CA ILE A 102 -1.90 7.43 -7.35
C ILE A 102 -2.27 8.69 -6.57
N TYR A 103 -2.89 8.53 -5.39
CA TYR A 103 -3.23 9.68 -4.53
C TYR A 103 -1.99 10.38 -3.98
N THR A 104 -0.95 9.66 -3.55
CA THR A 104 0.32 10.26 -3.11
C THR A 104 1.01 11.02 -4.24
N ALA A 105 1.05 10.47 -5.45
CA ALA A 105 1.63 11.13 -6.62
C ALA A 105 0.82 12.37 -7.01
N THR A 106 -0.51 12.28 -7.02
CA THR A 106 -1.39 13.41 -7.32
C THR A 106 -1.24 14.52 -6.27
N PHE A 107 -1.15 14.15 -5.00
CA PHE A 107 -0.86 15.08 -3.91
C PHE A 107 0.49 15.77 -4.13
N ALA A 108 1.54 15.01 -4.42
CA ALA A 108 2.88 15.57 -4.66
C ALA A 108 2.88 16.55 -5.83
N VAL A 109 2.25 16.21 -6.96
CA VAL A 109 2.13 17.11 -8.12
C VAL A 109 1.40 18.40 -7.74
N ASN A 110 0.25 18.30 -7.08
CA ASN A 110 -0.50 19.48 -6.64
C ASN A 110 0.29 20.33 -5.64
N TRP A 111 1.01 19.70 -4.72
CA TRP A 111 1.88 20.38 -3.76
C TRP A 111 3.00 21.17 -4.45
N PHE A 112 3.68 20.55 -5.43
CA PHE A 112 4.71 21.23 -6.22
C PHE A 112 4.15 22.38 -7.06
N LEU A 113 2.94 22.23 -7.62
CA LEU A 113 2.26 23.33 -8.31
C LEU A 113 1.97 24.50 -7.37
N VAL A 114 1.54 24.24 -6.13
CA VAL A 114 1.35 25.30 -5.12
C VAL A 114 2.66 26.03 -4.85
N ILE A 115 3.77 25.31 -4.64
CA ILE A 115 5.09 25.92 -4.41
C ILE A 115 5.52 26.78 -5.61
N GLY A 116 5.36 26.28 -6.83
CA GLY A 116 5.75 26.99 -8.06
C GLY A 116 4.88 28.22 -8.36
N GLN A 117 3.61 28.21 -7.95
CA GLN A 117 2.66 29.31 -8.20
C GLN A 117 2.98 30.57 -7.38
N HIS A 118 3.78 30.49 -6.31
CA HIS A 118 4.20 31.66 -5.54
C HIS A 118 5.12 32.64 -6.31
N GLN A 119 5.62 32.29 -7.50
CA GLN A 119 6.43 33.20 -8.32
C GLN A 119 5.61 34.06 -9.31
N HIS A 120 4.40 33.64 -9.71
CA HIS A 120 3.64 34.33 -10.77
C HIS A 120 2.10 34.16 -10.64
N GLY A 121 1.42 35.05 -9.90
CA GLY A 121 -0.03 35.28 -10.09
C GLY A 121 -0.97 34.12 -9.72
N PRO A 122 -2.30 34.31 -9.88
CA PRO A 122 -3.31 33.82 -8.94
C PRO A 122 -3.38 32.29 -8.83
N ALA A 123 -3.47 31.84 -7.58
CA ALA A 123 -3.57 30.44 -7.17
C ALA A 123 -4.82 29.75 -7.75
N GLY A 124 -4.64 28.53 -8.27
CA GLY A 124 -5.77 27.61 -8.45
C GLY A 124 -5.87 26.91 -9.80
N ILE A 125 -4.88 26.08 -10.16
CA ILE A 125 -5.02 25.18 -11.32
C ILE A 125 -5.23 23.71 -10.89
N GLY A 126 -4.82 23.31 -9.69
CA GLY A 126 -4.97 21.94 -9.21
C GLY A 126 -6.23 21.72 -8.35
N ASN A 127 -7.00 20.67 -8.66
CA ASN A 127 -8.10 20.14 -7.83
C ASN A 127 -7.56 19.64 -6.48
N GLY A 128 -7.23 20.55 -5.55
CA GLY A 128 -6.58 20.26 -4.26
C GLY A 128 -5.54 21.32 -3.83
N ALA A 129 -5.04 22.12 -4.77
CA ALA A 129 -4.10 23.21 -4.51
C ALA A 129 -4.71 24.28 -3.59
N LYS A 130 -6.00 24.59 -3.76
CA LYS A 130 -6.71 25.58 -2.93
C LYS A 130 -6.75 25.18 -1.45
N THR A 131 -7.15 23.94 -1.15
CA THR A 131 -7.15 23.41 0.22
C THR A 131 -5.76 23.36 0.84
N MET A 132 -4.73 23.08 0.03
CA MET A 132 -3.34 23.09 0.49
C MET A 132 -2.86 24.51 0.80
N GLY A 133 -3.13 25.49 -0.06
CA GLY A 133 -2.77 26.89 0.19
C GLY A 133 -3.50 27.50 1.40
N ASP A 134 -4.77 27.15 1.59
CA ASP A 134 -5.57 27.61 2.75
C ASP A 134 -5.14 26.95 4.08
N THR A 135 -4.57 25.73 4.04
CA THR A 135 -4.20 24.96 5.25
C THR A 135 -2.71 25.06 5.59
N ALA A 136 -1.83 25.11 4.59
CA ALA A 136 -0.39 25.20 4.79
C ALA A 136 -0.03 26.65 5.14
N GLY A 137 0.00 26.95 6.44
CA GLY A 137 0.36 28.26 6.99
C GLY A 137 1.77 28.76 6.63
N PHE A 138 2.57 27.93 5.94
CA PHE A 138 3.90 28.27 5.41
C PHE A 138 3.87 28.72 3.94
N THR A 139 2.75 28.53 3.23
CA THR A 139 2.59 28.88 1.81
C THR A 139 1.85 30.20 1.59
N SER A 140 1.29 30.79 2.64
CA SER A 140 0.50 32.03 2.54
C SER A 140 1.11 33.14 3.41
N PRO A 141 2.07 33.94 2.90
CA PRO A 141 2.53 35.12 3.62
C PRO A 141 1.35 36.09 3.76
N LYS A 142 0.93 36.40 5.00
CA LYS A 142 -0.13 37.39 5.26
C LYS A 142 0.22 38.79 4.74
N PHE A 143 1.49 39.06 4.47
CA PHE A 143 1.99 40.34 3.98
C PHE A 143 2.80 40.13 2.70
N ASN A 144 2.32 40.72 1.60
CA ASN A 144 3.06 40.83 0.35
C ASN A 144 4.06 42.00 0.47
N VAL A 145 5.17 41.77 1.16
CA VAL A 145 6.18 42.81 1.39
C VAL A 145 7.14 42.82 0.20
N SER A 146 6.92 43.73 -0.74
CA SER A 146 7.80 43.95 -1.90
C SER A 146 9.16 44.55 -1.51
N LYS A 147 9.24 45.15 -0.32
CA LYS A 147 10.46 45.68 0.29
C LYS A 147 10.33 45.54 1.79
N VAL A 148 11.23 44.79 2.43
CA VAL A 148 11.42 44.85 3.88
C VAL A 148 12.46 45.92 4.13
N ASP A 149 12.02 47.07 4.63
CA ASP A 149 12.96 48.09 5.10
C ASP A 149 13.45 47.67 6.49
N VAL A 150 14.65 47.10 6.54
CA VAL A 150 15.30 46.75 7.80
C VAL A 150 15.87 48.04 8.38
N VAL A 151 15.05 48.75 9.15
CA VAL A 151 15.53 49.90 9.93
C VAL A 151 16.31 49.35 11.12
N ALA A 152 17.61 49.13 10.92
CA ALA A 152 18.53 48.83 12.00
C ALA A 152 18.71 50.10 12.85
N SER A 153 17.86 50.31 13.86
CA SER A 153 18.10 51.35 14.86
C SER A 153 19.29 50.92 15.71
N PRO A 154 20.38 51.72 15.82
CA PRO A 154 21.50 51.38 16.69
C PRO A 154 21.01 51.22 18.12
N ASN A 155 21.44 50.17 18.82
CA ASN A 155 21.31 50.14 20.27
C ASN A 155 22.20 51.27 20.81
N GLY A 156 21.65 52.14 21.67
CA GLY A 156 22.32 53.38 22.07
C GLY A 156 23.76 53.17 22.53
N GLY A 157 24.71 53.88 21.90
CA GLY A 157 26.12 53.88 22.30
C GLY A 157 27.13 53.36 21.28
N VAL A 158 26.74 52.99 20.05
CA VAL A 158 27.68 52.52 19.00
C VAL A 158 27.67 53.47 17.79
N THR A 159 28.83 54.09 17.53
CA THR A 159 28.99 55.25 16.62
C THR A 159 29.26 54.89 15.15
N HIS A 160 29.27 53.61 14.77
CA HIS A 160 29.50 53.18 13.39
C HIS A 160 28.46 52.15 12.96
N GLY A 161 27.43 52.60 12.23
CA GLY A 161 26.40 51.75 11.64
C GLY A 161 26.96 51.01 10.43
N GLN A 162 27.04 49.68 10.52
CA GLN A 162 27.25 48.85 9.33
C GLN A 162 25.96 48.86 8.51
N GLU A 163 26.06 49.32 7.26
CA GLU A 163 24.96 49.29 6.30
C GLU A 163 24.66 47.83 5.94
N ALA A 164 23.61 47.27 6.54
CA ALA A 164 23.13 45.93 6.21
C ALA A 164 22.31 46.00 4.92
N VAL A 165 22.98 45.85 3.78
CA VAL A 165 22.31 45.72 2.48
C VAL A 165 21.74 44.31 2.36
N ALA A 166 20.41 44.18 2.45
CA ALA A 166 19.72 42.94 2.12
C ALA A 166 19.76 42.74 0.60
N ILE A 167 20.63 41.85 0.12
CA ILE A 167 20.64 41.42 -1.27
C ILE A 167 19.53 40.38 -1.44
N GLY A 168 18.45 40.74 -2.14
CA GLY A 168 17.46 39.77 -2.59
C GLY A 168 18.10 38.82 -3.59
N SER A 169 18.12 37.52 -3.30
CA SER A 169 18.58 36.52 -4.27
C SER A 169 17.59 36.47 -5.44
N GLY A 170 17.93 37.13 -6.53
CA GLY A 170 17.22 37.02 -7.81
C GLY A 170 17.38 35.62 -8.39
N ALA A 171 16.32 35.16 -9.06
CA ALA A 171 16.07 33.79 -9.55
C ALA A 171 15.62 32.82 -8.44
N GLY A 172 14.30 32.70 -8.30
CA GLY A 172 13.70 31.65 -7.50
C GLY A 172 14.14 30.26 -7.98
N PRO A 173 14.26 29.30 -7.07
CA PRO A 173 14.86 28.00 -7.37
C PRO A 173 14.07 27.29 -8.47
N GLY A 174 14.72 27.02 -9.61
CA GLY A 174 14.15 26.18 -10.66
C GLY A 174 13.83 24.79 -10.12
N PHE A 175 13.00 24.01 -10.84
CA PHE A 175 12.55 22.66 -10.48
C PHE A 175 13.63 21.78 -9.81
N GLY A 176 14.86 21.81 -10.33
CA GLY A 176 15.99 21.09 -9.76
C GLY A 176 16.40 21.58 -8.37
N HIS A 177 16.43 22.88 -8.12
CA HIS A 177 16.86 23.45 -6.84
C HIS A 177 15.83 23.24 -5.73
N ALA A 178 14.53 23.33 -6.01
CA ALA A 178 13.48 23.07 -5.02
C ALA A 178 13.40 21.59 -4.57
N ILE A 179 13.93 20.66 -5.39
CA ILE A 179 14.06 19.24 -5.05
C ILE A 179 15.34 18.97 -4.28
N LEU A 180 16.41 19.72 -4.59
CA LEU A 180 17.75 19.57 -3.99
C LEU A 180 17.92 20.34 -2.67
N GLU A 181 16.90 21.07 -2.21
CA GLU A 181 16.93 21.64 -0.87
C GLU A 181 17.05 20.52 0.19
N PRO A 182 17.90 20.67 1.22
CA PRO A 182 18.11 19.63 2.23
C PRO A 182 16.81 19.15 2.91
N GLU A 183 15.85 20.06 3.07
CA GLU A 183 14.55 19.80 3.66
C GLU A 183 13.65 18.94 2.75
N SER A 184 13.64 19.20 1.43
CA SER A 184 12.85 18.43 0.47
C SER A 184 13.43 17.03 0.23
N VAL A 185 14.76 16.92 0.16
CA VAL A 185 15.45 15.62 -0.02
C VAL A 185 15.14 14.66 1.12
N THR A 186 15.17 15.16 2.36
CA THR A 186 14.86 14.36 3.55
C THR A 186 13.43 13.82 3.49
N SER A 187 12.45 14.69 3.20
CA SER A 187 11.05 14.30 3.08
C SER A 187 10.82 13.27 1.96
N ILE A 188 11.38 13.50 0.78
CA ILE A 188 11.28 12.58 -0.37
C ILE A 188 11.91 11.22 -0.03
N SER A 189 13.05 11.20 0.66
CA SER A 189 13.71 9.96 1.06
C SER A 189 12.84 9.12 2.02
N ILE A 190 12.18 9.77 2.97
CA ILE A 190 11.26 9.13 3.91
C ILE A 190 10.05 8.55 3.16
N ILE A 191 9.47 9.31 2.23
CA ILE A 191 8.35 8.84 1.40
C ILE A 191 8.74 7.59 0.61
N LEU A 192 9.91 7.60 -0.04
CA LEU A 192 10.41 6.46 -0.82
C LEU A 192 10.71 5.24 0.07
N MET A 193 11.28 5.45 1.26
CA MET A 193 11.55 4.38 2.22
C MET A 193 10.24 3.73 2.70
N LEU A 194 9.24 4.54 3.07
CA LEU A 194 7.91 4.05 3.47
C LEU A 194 7.22 3.32 2.32
N TRP A 195 7.41 3.77 1.09
CA TRP A 195 6.95 3.09 -0.12
C TRP A 195 7.61 1.73 -0.33
N GLY A 196 8.94 1.67 -0.17
CA GLY A 196 9.69 0.41 -0.22
C GLY A 196 9.22 -0.60 0.83
N LEU A 197 8.98 -0.13 2.06
CA LEU A 197 8.39 -0.94 3.13
C LEU A 197 7.01 -1.47 2.75
N ARG A 198 6.17 -0.63 2.13
CA ARG A 198 4.83 -1.02 1.69
C ARG A 198 4.88 -2.08 0.58
N ILE A 199 5.81 -1.96 -0.36
CA ILE A 199 6.05 -2.98 -1.39
C ILE A 199 6.52 -4.30 -0.74
N TYR A 200 7.38 -4.24 0.27
CA TYR A 200 7.75 -5.43 1.04
C TYR A 200 6.54 -6.11 1.68
N PHE A 201 5.62 -5.34 2.27
CA PHE A 201 4.37 -5.86 2.83
C PHE A 201 3.48 -6.54 1.80
N VAL A 202 3.40 -6.01 0.56
CA VAL A 202 2.69 -6.67 -0.55
C VAL A 202 3.26 -8.08 -0.78
N PHE A 203 4.58 -8.23 -0.82
CA PHE A 203 5.21 -9.54 -1.01
C PHE A 203 4.94 -10.50 0.14
N VAL A 204 4.91 -10.02 1.38
CA VAL A 204 4.61 -10.84 2.57
C VAL A 204 3.17 -11.37 2.53
N ILE A 205 2.19 -10.50 2.26
CA ILE A 205 0.78 -10.93 2.23
C ILE A 205 0.55 -11.89 1.05
N MET A 206 1.11 -11.60 -0.12
CA MET A 206 0.98 -12.47 -1.29
C MET A 206 1.66 -13.83 -1.09
N SER A 207 2.80 -13.89 -0.40
CA SER A 207 3.46 -15.16 -0.10
C SER A 207 2.64 -16.00 0.89
N TYR A 208 2.00 -15.36 1.88
CA TYR A 208 1.08 -16.02 2.81
C TYR A 208 -0.20 -16.51 2.13
N ALA A 209 -0.86 -15.70 1.30
CA ALA A 209 -2.04 -16.14 0.57
C ALA A 209 -1.75 -17.34 -0.33
N ARG A 210 -0.58 -17.36 -0.97
CA ARG A 210 -0.13 -18.49 -1.78
C ARG A 210 0.15 -19.74 -0.96
N SER A 211 0.64 -19.62 0.28
CA SER A 211 0.88 -20.80 1.13
C SER A 211 -0.43 -21.43 1.60
N VAL A 212 -1.42 -20.62 1.99
CA VAL A 212 -2.77 -21.09 2.36
C VAL A 212 -3.46 -21.79 1.19
N LEU A 213 -3.39 -21.20 -0.02
CA LEU A 213 -3.97 -21.81 -1.21
C LEU A 213 -3.33 -23.16 -1.55
N ARG A 214 -1.99 -23.26 -1.44
CA ARG A 214 -1.28 -24.51 -1.68
C ARG A 214 -1.67 -25.59 -0.67
N GLN A 215 -1.73 -25.25 0.61
CA GLN A 215 -2.15 -26.18 1.67
C GLN A 215 -3.54 -26.75 1.37
N HIS A 216 -4.48 -25.90 0.95
CA HIS A 216 -5.82 -26.34 0.58
C HIS A 216 -5.87 -27.22 -0.67
N VAL A 217 -5.07 -26.92 -1.70
CA VAL A 217 -4.97 -27.79 -2.88
C VAL A 217 -4.36 -29.14 -2.50
N TYR A 218 -3.33 -29.18 -1.67
CA TYR A 218 -2.73 -30.44 -1.21
C TYR A 218 -3.71 -31.26 -0.37
N SER A 219 -4.45 -30.65 0.57
CA SER A 219 -5.42 -31.37 1.38
C SER A 219 -6.61 -31.90 0.57
N THR A 220 -7.11 -31.11 -0.39
CA THR A 220 -8.21 -31.51 -1.28
C THR A 220 -7.78 -32.57 -2.30
N SER A 221 -6.55 -32.50 -2.81
CA SER A 221 -6.04 -33.51 -3.75
C SER A 221 -5.88 -34.88 -3.08
N SER A 222 -5.42 -34.90 -1.83
CA SER A 222 -5.28 -36.14 -1.04
C SER A 222 -6.62 -36.83 -0.78
N SER A 223 -7.71 -36.08 -0.53
CA SER A 223 -9.04 -36.68 -0.35
C SER A 223 -9.63 -37.21 -1.67
N SER A 224 -9.40 -36.51 -2.79
CA SER A 224 -9.86 -36.96 -4.11
C SER A 224 -9.14 -38.23 -4.61
N GLY A 225 -7.85 -38.41 -4.25
CA GLY A 225 -7.08 -39.61 -4.58
C GLY A 225 -7.53 -40.87 -3.83
N PHE A 226 -8.08 -40.71 -2.62
CA PHE A 226 -8.61 -41.82 -1.83
C PHE A 226 -9.92 -42.37 -2.42
N HIS A 227 -10.84 -41.50 -2.84
CA HIS A 227 -12.11 -41.92 -3.46
C HIS A 227 -11.94 -42.63 -4.82
N ARG A 228 -10.89 -42.30 -5.57
CA ARG A 228 -10.62 -42.96 -6.85
C ARG A 228 -10.03 -44.37 -6.69
N ARG A 229 -9.47 -44.69 -5.52
CA ARG A 229 -8.89 -46.01 -5.22
C ARG A 229 -9.92 -47.01 -4.72
N THR A 230 -10.99 -46.55 -4.08
CA THR A 230 -12.10 -47.41 -3.65
C THR A 230 -13.08 -47.72 -4.79
N SER A 231 -13.30 -46.79 -5.73
CA SER A 231 -14.17 -47.01 -6.90
C SER A 231 -13.61 -48.00 -7.94
N ASN A 232 -12.32 -48.34 -7.87
CA ASN A 232 -11.66 -49.20 -8.86
C ASN A 232 -11.32 -50.61 -8.31
N GLY A 233 -11.84 -50.94 -7.12
CA GLY A 233 -11.61 -52.21 -6.41
C GLY A 233 -12.80 -53.17 -6.40
N ASP A 234 -13.96 -52.79 -6.96
CA ASP A 234 -15.21 -53.59 -6.89
C ASP A 234 -15.56 -54.31 -8.22
N ASN A 235 -14.64 -54.42 -9.18
CA ASN A 235 -14.88 -55.09 -10.47
C ASN A 235 -14.08 -56.40 -10.66
N ASP A 236 -13.66 -57.09 -9.58
CA ASP A 236 -12.79 -58.28 -9.68
C ASP A 236 -13.35 -59.53 -8.97
N LEU A 237 -14.68 -59.70 -8.92
CA LEU A 237 -15.34 -60.86 -8.29
C LEU A 237 -16.25 -61.69 -9.23
N ASP A 238 -15.99 -61.70 -10.53
CA ASP A 238 -16.61 -62.64 -11.46
C ASP A 238 -15.55 -63.50 -12.16
N ASP A 239 -15.02 -64.52 -11.46
CA ASP A 239 -14.37 -65.68 -12.11
C ASP A 239 -15.37 -66.87 -12.10
N PRO A 240 -15.94 -67.25 -13.24
CA PRO A 240 -17.03 -68.22 -13.33
C PRO A 240 -16.59 -69.69 -13.46
N TYR A 241 -15.33 -70.04 -13.19
CA TYR A 241 -14.87 -71.43 -13.24
C TYR A 241 -15.03 -72.15 -11.89
N HIS A 242 -16.27 -72.44 -11.54
CA HIS A 242 -16.63 -73.47 -10.57
C HIS A 242 -17.70 -74.38 -11.20
N ASP A 243 -17.25 -75.46 -11.85
CA ASP A 243 -17.91 -76.79 -11.87
C ASP A 243 -17.32 -77.70 -12.96
N THR A 244 -16.57 -78.74 -12.56
CA THR A 244 -16.76 -80.09 -13.13
C THR A 244 -16.50 -81.14 -12.05
N VAL A 245 -17.60 -81.80 -11.71
CA VAL A 245 -17.80 -82.95 -10.84
C VAL A 245 -17.20 -84.22 -11.46
N VAL A 246 -16.42 -84.96 -10.66
CA VAL A 246 -16.26 -86.44 -10.57
C VAL A 246 -15.86 -87.23 -11.82
N GLU A 247 -14.68 -87.87 -11.75
CA GLU A 247 -14.49 -89.24 -12.24
C GLU A 247 -13.82 -90.13 -11.17
N ASN A 248 -14.24 -91.38 -11.15
CA ASN A 248 -14.25 -92.37 -10.08
C ASN A 248 -12.86 -92.92 -9.67
N PRO A 249 -12.68 -93.43 -8.44
CA PRO A 249 -11.56 -94.29 -8.07
C PRO A 249 -11.84 -95.73 -8.57
N PHE A 250 -10.77 -96.45 -8.94
CA PHE A 250 -10.72 -97.81 -9.53
C PHE A 250 -10.82 -97.89 -11.06
N GLY A 251 -9.69 -98.18 -11.73
CA GLY A 251 -9.64 -98.47 -13.16
C GLY A 251 -8.25 -98.69 -13.77
N ILE A 252 -7.47 -99.61 -13.17
CA ILE A 252 -6.16 -100.16 -13.60
C ILE A 252 -4.93 -99.29 -13.25
#